data_AF-A0A1R1BE74-F1
#
_entry.id   AF-A0A1R1BE74-F1
#
_cell.length_a   1.000
_cell.length_b   1.000
_cell.length_c   1.000
_cell.angle_alpha   90.00
_cell.angle_beta   90.00
_cell.angle_gamma   90.00
#
_symmetry.space_group_name_H-M   'P 1'
#
loop_
_entity.id
_entity.type
_entity.pdbx_description
1 polymer ?
#
loop_
_entity_poly.entity_id
_entity_poly.type
_entity_poly.pdbx_seq_one_letter_code
_entity_poly.pdbx_strand_id
1 'polypeptide(L)'
;MVVLSNGSPIVMPWLKDAKAVLEAYLGRQAAGGAIADLLFGEANPSEKLAETFPQSLKHNPSSLFFPGDGDRVEYREGIYVGYRYYDCKDIEPLFPFGFGLSYTQFDYSQLNVSQTCFKDTDIVSVTVKIKNTGQCSGKEVIQLYVHDRQTSVNRPEKELKGFAKVSLEPGEEKTVSFTLDKRSFANYYDRNTALGELLSNPKTMAVLGQLQGFAPQGNAHSDAVSSEMIQASMRYIPLRALIPFTGGALTEELLSQLLAGLNAAVR
;
A
#
# COMPACT_ATOMS: atom_id res chain seq x y z
N MET A 1 20.08 -9.89 24.34
CA MET A 1 18.67 -9.78 23.90
C MET A 1 18.21 -8.37 24.15
N VAL A 2 17.50 -7.76 23.21
CA VAL A 2 16.96 -6.40 23.33
C VAL A 2 15.45 -6.47 23.16
N VAL A 3 14.70 -5.82 24.06
CA VAL A 3 13.26 -5.64 23.92
C VAL A 3 13.00 -4.17 23.62
N LEU A 4 12.27 -3.89 22.55
CA LEU A 4 12.00 -2.56 22.07
C LEU A 4 10.60 -2.10 22.48
N SER A 5 10.50 -0.83 22.90
CA SER A 5 9.24 -0.15 23.15
C SER A 5 9.28 1.23 22.50
N ASN A 6 8.64 1.32 21.34
CA ASN A 6 8.63 2.48 20.45
C ASN A 6 7.27 2.58 19.76
N GLY A 7 6.88 3.79 19.35
CA GLY A 7 5.63 4.02 18.64
C GLY A 7 5.72 3.90 17.13
N SER A 8 6.93 3.76 16.58
CA SER A 8 7.23 3.81 15.14
C SER A 8 8.60 3.15 14.90
N PRO A 9 9.00 2.83 13.66
CA PRO A 9 10.29 2.24 13.38
C PRO A 9 11.48 3.04 13.89
N ILE A 10 12.48 2.33 14.41
CA ILE A 10 13.76 2.91 14.82
C ILE A 10 14.90 2.30 14.00
N VAL A 11 15.96 3.07 13.78
CA VAL A 11 17.23 2.53 13.26
C VAL A 11 17.96 1.77 14.37
N MET A 12 18.60 0.66 14.03
CA MET A 12 19.29 -0.22 14.99
C MET A 12 20.77 -0.42 14.62
N PRO A 13 21.64 0.61 14.72
CA PRO A 13 23.06 0.46 14.41
C PRO A 13 23.80 -0.57 15.28
N TRP A 14 23.20 -0.91 16.44
CA TRP A 14 23.66 -1.90 17.41
C TRP A 14 23.16 -3.33 17.12
N LEU A 15 22.36 -3.55 16.07
CA LEU A 15 21.69 -4.85 15.83
C LEU A 15 22.67 -6.03 15.78
N LYS A 16 23.86 -5.83 15.18
CA LYS A 16 24.91 -6.86 15.08
C LYS A 16 25.42 -7.38 16.43
N ASP A 17 25.28 -6.58 17.48
CA ASP A 17 25.73 -6.92 18.84
C ASP A 17 24.60 -7.60 19.64
N ALA A 18 23.35 -7.57 19.13
CA ALA A 18 22.19 -8.20 19.74
C ALA A 18 21.94 -9.60 19.14
N LYS A 19 21.92 -10.63 20.01
CA LYS A 19 21.56 -12.01 19.60
C LYS A 19 20.09 -12.19 19.22
N ALA A 20 19.22 -11.34 19.75
CA ALA A 20 17.78 -11.37 19.53
C ALA A 20 17.20 -9.99 19.83
N VAL A 21 16.17 -9.62 19.07
CA VAL A 21 15.38 -8.39 19.25
C VAL A 21 13.90 -8.75 19.26
N LEU A 22 13.18 -8.28 20.27
CA LEU A 22 11.72 -8.37 20.36
C LEU A 22 11.13 -6.97 20.23
N GLU A 23 10.42 -6.70 19.14
CA GLU A 23 9.66 -5.47 18.97
C GLU A 23 8.30 -5.60 19.69
N ALA A 24 8.14 -4.88 20.81
CA ALA A 24 6.94 -4.95 21.64
C ALA A 24 6.04 -3.70 21.52
N TYR A 25 6.44 -2.71 20.71
CA TYR A 25 5.75 -1.44 20.51
C TYR A 25 5.27 -0.81 21.84
N LEU A 26 4.02 -0.34 21.88
CA LEU A 26 3.39 0.29 23.03
C LEU A 26 2.25 -0.58 23.58
N GLY A 27 2.59 -1.70 24.21
CA GLY A 27 1.63 -2.68 24.78
C GLY A 27 0.82 -2.23 26.01
N ARG A 28 0.95 -0.96 26.43
CA ARG A 28 0.25 -0.35 27.57
C ARG A 28 0.40 -1.19 28.86
N GLN A 29 -0.62 -1.18 29.72
CA GLN A 29 -0.58 -1.73 31.09
C GLN A 29 -0.31 -3.25 31.17
N ALA A 30 -0.58 -4.01 30.11
CA ALA A 30 -0.38 -5.45 30.08
C ALA A 30 0.94 -5.89 29.39
N ALA A 31 1.74 -4.93 28.90
CA ALA A 31 2.95 -5.22 28.14
C ALA A 31 3.95 -6.11 28.91
N GLY A 32 4.14 -5.85 30.21
CA GLY A 32 5.12 -6.58 31.00
C GLY A 32 4.86 -8.09 31.04
N GLY A 33 3.62 -8.49 31.30
CA GLY A 33 3.21 -9.90 31.30
C GLY A 33 3.31 -10.52 29.91
N ALA A 34 2.77 -9.85 28.90
CA ALA A 34 2.82 -10.35 27.52
C ALA A 34 4.27 -10.53 27.00
N ILE A 35 5.17 -9.60 27.32
CA ILE A 35 6.59 -9.71 26.99
C ILE A 35 7.21 -10.90 27.72
N ALA A 36 6.92 -11.09 29.01
CA ALA A 36 7.43 -12.24 29.75
C ALA A 36 6.97 -13.56 29.11
N ASP A 37 5.68 -13.69 28.80
CA ASP A 37 5.13 -14.90 28.17
C ASP A 37 5.84 -15.22 26.85
N LEU A 38 6.14 -14.21 26.03
CA LEU A 38 6.90 -14.39 24.79
C LEU A 38 8.35 -14.77 25.08
N LEU A 39 9.04 -14.09 25.99
CA LEU A 39 10.46 -14.35 26.28
C LEU A 39 10.72 -15.74 26.85
N PHE A 40 9.78 -16.26 27.65
CA PHE A 40 9.87 -17.59 28.25
C PHE A 40 9.25 -18.69 27.41
N GLY A 41 8.62 -18.36 26.28
CA GLY A 41 8.02 -19.34 25.37
C GLY A 41 6.67 -19.88 25.83
N GLU A 42 6.06 -19.29 26.87
CA GLU A 42 4.66 -19.55 27.26
C GLU A 42 3.70 -19.11 26.14
N ALA A 43 4.11 -18.12 25.34
CA ALA A 43 3.47 -17.74 24.10
C ALA A 43 4.48 -17.70 22.95
N ASN A 44 4.02 -18.03 21.74
CA ASN A 44 4.83 -17.97 20.52
C ASN A 44 4.61 -16.62 19.77
N PRO A 45 5.67 -15.83 19.49
CA PRO A 45 5.59 -14.66 18.63
C PRO A 45 4.97 -15.00 17.28
N SER A 46 4.00 -14.21 16.84
CA SER A 46 3.22 -14.51 15.63
C SER A 46 2.73 -13.29 14.87
N GLU A 47 3.15 -12.09 15.27
CA GLU A 47 2.77 -10.86 14.58
C GLU A 47 3.81 -10.50 13.51
N LYS A 48 3.37 -9.72 12.54
CA LYS A 48 4.18 -9.24 11.42
C LYS A 48 4.18 -7.71 11.41
N LEU A 49 5.29 -7.11 11.01
CA LEU A 49 5.44 -5.65 10.96
C LEU A 49 4.41 -5.01 10.04
N ALA A 50 3.70 -3.99 10.53
CA ALA A 50 2.79 -3.17 9.74
C ALA A 50 3.51 -2.01 9.03
N GLU A 51 4.81 -1.83 9.29
CA GLU A 51 5.64 -0.75 8.77
C GLU A 51 7.00 -1.32 8.34
N THR A 52 7.64 -0.65 7.37
CA THR A 52 9.02 -0.98 6.98
C THR A 52 10.00 -0.30 7.93
N PHE A 53 10.93 -1.06 8.52
CA PHE A 53 11.99 -0.48 9.33
C PHE A 53 13.17 -0.10 8.43
N PRO A 54 13.54 1.19 8.34
CA PRO A 54 14.64 1.61 7.50
C PRO A 54 16.00 1.26 8.12
N GLN A 55 17.00 0.96 7.29
CA GLN A 55 18.40 0.97 7.72
C GLN A 55 18.88 2.39 8.10
N SER A 56 18.34 3.40 7.41
CA SER A 56 18.64 4.82 7.61
C SER A 56 17.39 5.65 7.36
N LEU A 57 17.15 6.67 8.19
CA LEU A 57 16.01 7.58 8.00
C LEU A 57 15.99 8.21 6.59
N LYS A 58 17.15 8.38 5.97
CA LYS A 58 17.30 8.89 4.60
C LYS A 58 16.72 7.97 3.52
N HIS A 59 16.48 6.70 3.82
CA HIS A 59 15.86 5.76 2.89
C HIS A 59 14.32 5.91 2.87
N ASN A 60 13.75 6.64 3.82
CA ASN A 60 12.32 6.90 3.81
C ASN A 60 11.95 7.76 2.59
N PRO A 61 10.91 7.40 1.81
CA PRO A 61 10.49 8.15 0.63
C PRO A 61 10.23 9.64 0.87
N SER A 62 9.76 10.02 2.06
CA SER A 62 9.47 11.42 2.41
C SER A 62 10.65 12.17 3.02
N SER A 63 11.79 11.49 3.24
CA SER A 63 12.92 12.03 4.04
C SER A 63 13.48 13.36 3.55
N LEU A 64 13.38 13.65 2.25
CA LEU A 64 13.87 14.88 1.65
C LEU A 64 12.87 16.05 1.76
N PHE A 65 11.57 15.76 1.88
CA PHE A 65 10.49 16.74 1.75
C PHE A 65 9.63 16.90 3.02
N PHE A 66 9.90 16.10 4.06
CA PHE A 66 9.31 16.25 5.39
C PHE A 66 10.26 17.04 6.30
N PRO A 67 9.79 18.01 7.12
CA PRO A 67 8.39 18.35 7.41
C PRO A 67 7.71 19.28 6.39
N GLY A 68 8.39 19.66 5.32
CA GLY A 68 7.91 20.62 4.32
C GLY A 68 8.50 22.02 4.53
N ASP A 69 7.92 23.00 3.83
CA ASP A 69 8.33 24.40 3.87
C ASP A 69 7.17 25.25 4.43
N GLY A 70 7.38 25.88 5.59
CA GLY A 70 6.35 26.69 6.26
C GLY A 70 5.16 25.86 6.74
N ASP A 71 3.96 26.17 6.23
CA ASP A 71 2.69 25.49 6.55
C ASP A 71 2.29 24.42 5.52
N ARG A 72 3.18 24.08 4.58
CA ARG A 72 2.91 23.18 3.46
C ARG A 72 3.88 22.01 3.40
N VAL A 73 3.33 20.81 3.25
CA VAL A 73 4.07 19.57 2.95
C VAL A 73 3.52 18.95 1.66
N GLU A 74 4.42 18.57 0.74
CA GLU A 74 4.06 17.91 -0.50
C GLU A 74 4.40 16.41 -0.44
N TYR A 75 3.42 15.56 -0.72
CA TYR A 75 3.58 14.09 -0.76
C TYR A 75 4.16 13.67 -2.10
N ARG A 76 5.45 13.97 -2.31
CA ARG A 76 6.13 13.75 -3.59
C ARG A 76 6.39 12.29 -3.92
N GLU A 77 6.31 11.43 -2.92
CA GLU A 77 6.41 9.98 -3.07
C GLU A 77 5.16 9.35 -3.70
N GLY A 78 4.02 10.08 -3.73
CA GLY A 78 2.78 9.57 -4.29
C GLY A 78 2.35 8.25 -3.67
N ILE A 79 2.10 7.23 -4.50
CA ILE A 79 1.71 5.88 -4.05
C ILE A 79 2.89 5.05 -3.53
N TYR A 80 4.13 5.51 -3.72
CA TYR A 80 5.34 4.84 -3.27
C TYR A 80 5.62 5.16 -1.80
N VAL A 81 4.76 4.65 -0.92
CA VAL A 81 4.87 4.78 0.54
C VAL A 81 5.22 3.44 1.17
N GLY A 82 6.16 3.45 2.12
CA GLY A 82 6.62 2.24 2.82
C GLY A 82 7.19 1.23 1.82
N TYR A 83 6.90 -0.06 2.02
CA TYR A 83 7.46 -1.16 1.21
C TYR A 83 7.32 -0.96 -0.30
N ARG A 84 6.26 -0.28 -0.76
CA ARG A 84 6.08 0.05 -2.18
C ARG A 84 7.26 0.82 -2.75
N TYR A 85 7.82 1.76 -2.00
CA TYR A 85 9.01 2.51 -2.39
C TYR A 85 10.27 1.66 -2.35
N TYR A 86 10.47 0.93 -1.25
CA TYR A 86 11.66 0.09 -1.06
C TYR A 86 11.79 -0.96 -2.15
N ASP A 87 10.68 -1.65 -2.48
CA ASP A 87 10.65 -2.65 -3.54
C ASP A 87 10.98 -2.02 -4.91
N CYS A 88 10.38 -0.87 -5.26
CA CYS A 88 10.61 -0.22 -6.56
C CYS A 88 12.00 0.42 -6.69
N LYS A 89 12.63 0.79 -5.58
CA LYS A 89 13.96 1.39 -5.56
C LYS A 89 15.07 0.37 -5.33
N ASP A 90 14.71 -0.90 -5.12
CA ASP A 90 15.63 -1.96 -4.76
C ASP A 90 16.51 -1.58 -3.56
N ILE A 91 15.85 -1.04 -2.51
CA ILE A 91 16.52 -0.65 -1.26
C ILE A 91 16.19 -1.71 -0.21
N GLU A 92 17.21 -2.37 0.31
CA GLU A 92 17.04 -3.33 1.40
C GLU A 92 16.68 -2.61 2.71
N PRO A 93 15.50 -2.86 3.30
CA PRO A 93 15.15 -2.33 4.61
C PRO A 93 15.90 -3.08 5.72
N LEU A 94 15.90 -2.53 6.93
CA LEU A 94 16.39 -3.26 8.10
C LEU A 94 15.47 -4.43 8.43
N PHE A 95 14.15 -4.18 8.40
CA PHE A 95 13.13 -5.23 8.43
C PHE A 95 12.00 -4.84 7.46
N PRO A 96 11.61 -5.73 6.53
CA PRO A 96 10.58 -5.41 5.55
C PRO A 96 9.17 -5.40 6.16
N PHE A 97 8.24 -4.76 5.47
CA PHE A 97 6.81 -4.87 5.80
C PHE A 97 6.39 -6.34 5.79
N GLY A 98 5.54 -6.73 6.74
CA GLY A 98 5.07 -8.10 6.85
C GLY A 98 6.10 -9.10 7.41
N PHE A 99 7.26 -8.64 7.87
CA PHE A 99 8.27 -9.48 8.53
C PHE A 99 7.89 -9.81 9.97
N GLY A 100 8.22 -11.02 10.42
CA GLY A 100 8.12 -11.40 11.83
C GLY A 100 8.46 -12.88 11.99
N LEU A 101 9.27 -13.18 13.00
CA LEU A 101 9.72 -14.54 13.30
C LEU A 101 8.75 -15.25 14.25
N SER A 102 8.89 -16.57 14.33
CA SER A 102 8.18 -17.44 15.25
C SER A 102 9.17 -18.42 15.89
N TYR A 103 8.79 -19.02 17.01
CA TYR A 103 9.53 -20.13 17.61
C TYR A 103 9.35 -21.47 16.87
N THR A 104 8.42 -21.51 15.91
CA THR A 104 8.24 -22.65 15.00
C THR A 104 8.50 -22.24 13.55
N GLN A 105 8.53 -23.22 12.65
CA GLN A 105 8.69 -23.02 11.21
C GLN A 105 7.42 -23.39 10.46
N PHE A 106 7.16 -22.69 9.35
CA PHE A 106 6.01 -22.94 8.49
C PHE A 106 6.44 -23.09 7.04
N ASP A 107 5.95 -24.14 6.38
CA ASP A 107 6.16 -24.38 4.96
C ASP A 107 4.88 -24.08 4.18
N TYR A 108 5.05 -23.41 3.04
CA TYR A 108 3.99 -23.11 2.09
C TYR A 108 4.09 -24.04 0.89
N SER A 109 2.96 -24.56 0.44
CA SER A 109 2.91 -25.42 -0.75
C SER A 109 1.59 -25.29 -1.50
N GLN A 110 1.53 -25.85 -2.71
CA GLN A 110 0.31 -25.97 -3.50
C GLN A 110 -0.44 -24.64 -3.69
N LEU A 111 0.28 -23.57 -4.07
CA LEU A 111 -0.37 -22.34 -4.49
C LEU A 111 -1.20 -22.61 -5.76
N ASN A 112 -2.49 -22.36 -5.68
CA ASN A 112 -3.43 -22.55 -6.78
C ASN A 112 -4.27 -21.29 -6.98
N VAL A 113 -4.50 -20.94 -8.24
CA VAL A 113 -5.38 -19.84 -8.64
C VAL A 113 -6.50 -20.45 -9.48
N SER A 114 -7.75 -20.14 -9.15
CA SER A 114 -8.92 -20.79 -9.75
C SER A 114 -9.05 -20.53 -11.25
N GLN A 115 -8.52 -19.40 -11.75
CA GLN A 115 -8.58 -19.01 -13.15
C GLN A 115 -7.49 -17.99 -13.50
N THR A 116 -6.96 -18.07 -14.73
CA THR A 116 -5.92 -17.16 -15.24
C THR A 116 -6.44 -16.15 -16.25
N CYS A 117 -7.63 -16.38 -16.80
CA CYS A 117 -8.32 -15.46 -17.71
C CYS A 117 -9.72 -15.23 -17.15
N PHE A 118 -10.05 -13.99 -16.84
CA PHE A 118 -11.30 -13.62 -16.16
C PHE A 118 -11.71 -12.20 -16.55
N LYS A 119 -12.99 -11.92 -16.41
CA LYS A 119 -13.58 -10.58 -16.59
C LYS A 119 -13.57 -9.83 -15.26
N ASP A 120 -13.76 -8.52 -15.34
CA ASP A 120 -13.96 -7.64 -14.18
C ASP A 120 -15.11 -8.05 -13.25
N THR A 121 -16.07 -8.85 -13.74
CA THR A 121 -17.23 -9.32 -12.97
C THR A 121 -16.94 -10.60 -12.19
N ASP A 122 -15.83 -11.26 -12.49
CA ASP A 122 -15.51 -12.57 -11.97
C ASP A 122 -14.73 -12.45 -10.66
N ILE A 123 -14.81 -13.50 -9.85
CA ILE A 123 -14.10 -13.62 -8.59
C ILE A 123 -13.00 -14.66 -8.76
N VAL A 124 -11.76 -14.31 -8.45
CA VAL A 124 -10.61 -15.22 -8.49
C VAL A 124 -10.34 -15.74 -7.08
N SER A 125 -10.39 -17.06 -6.91
CA SER A 125 -10.00 -17.70 -5.66
C SER A 125 -8.53 -18.11 -5.72
N VAL A 126 -7.78 -17.78 -4.68
CA VAL A 126 -6.38 -18.20 -4.51
C VAL A 126 -6.29 -19.07 -3.27
N THR A 127 -5.80 -20.30 -3.41
CA THR A 127 -5.60 -21.21 -2.28
C THR A 127 -4.13 -21.54 -2.10
N VAL A 128 -3.70 -21.70 -0.86
CA VAL A 128 -2.35 -22.13 -0.51
C VAL A 128 -2.41 -23.04 0.71
N LYS A 129 -1.59 -24.08 0.72
CA LYS A 129 -1.39 -24.91 1.90
C LYS A 129 -0.28 -24.36 2.76
N ILE A 130 -0.49 -24.43 4.06
CA ILE A 130 0.48 -24.06 5.07
C ILE A 130 0.58 -25.18 6.10
N LYS A 131 1.80 -25.59 6.42
CA LYS A 131 2.09 -26.63 7.40
C LYS A 131 3.04 -26.11 8.46
N ASN A 132 2.76 -26.38 9.73
CA ASN A 132 3.73 -26.17 10.80
C ASN A 132 4.72 -27.35 10.79
N THR A 133 5.98 -27.07 10.48
CA THR A 133 7.05 -28.09 10.36
C THR A 133 7.99 -28.10 11.55
N GLY A 134 7.82 -27.17 12.50
CA GLY A 134 8.60 -27.16 13.74
C GLY A 134 8.00 -28.02 14.84
N GLN A 135 8.45 -27.77 16.07
CA GLN A 135 8.22 -28.64 17.24
C GLN A 135 7.24 -28.04 18.25
N CYS A 136 6.77 -26.80 18.06
CA CYS A 136 5.81 -26.15 18.94
C CYS A 136 4.64 -25.56 18.15
N SER A 137 3.51 -25.37 18.84
CA SER A 137 2.36 -24.70 18.25
C SER A 137 2.70 -23.24 17.93
N GLY A 138 2.09 -22.73 16.88
CA GLY A 138 2.34 -21.36 16.44
C GLY A 138 1.22 -20.81 15.59
N LYS A 139 1.25 -19.50 15.37
CA LYS A 139 0.34 -18.83 14.45
C LYS A 139 1.16 -18.19 13.34
N GLU A 140 0.66 -18.30 12.11
CA GLU A 140 1.30 -17.71 10.93
C GLU A 140 0.31 -16.79 10.22
N VAL A 141 0.81 -15.66 9.73
CA VAL A 141 0.08 -14.68 8.92
C VAL A 141 0.50 -14.86 7.47
N ILE A 142 -0.34 -15.53 6.70
CA ILE A 142 -0.19 -15.68 5.26
C ILE A 142 -0.56 -14.35 4.60
N GLN A 143 0.30 -13.83 3.74
CA GLN A 143 0.09 -12.57 3.02
C GLN A 143 0.06 -12.82 1.51
N LEU A 144 -0.99 -12.34 0.86
CA LEU A 144 -1.19 -12.44 -0.59
C LEU A 144 -0.95 -11.07 -1.24
N TYR A 145 0.04 -11.04 -2.13
CA TYR A 145 0.40 -9.86 -2.91
C TYR A 145 0.06 -10.05 -4.38
N VAL A 146 -0.30 -8.95 -5.04
CA VAL A 146 -0.53 -8.90 -6.49
C VAL A 146 0.50 -7.97 -7.12
N HIS A 147 1.12 -8.43 -8.22
CA HIS A 147 2.03 -7.67 -9.08
C HIS A 147 1.42 -7.60 -10.48
N ASP A 148 1.29 -6.38 -11.00
CA ASP A 148 0.87 -6.15 -12.38
C ASP A 148 2.09 -6.19 -13.31
N ARG A 149 2.20 -7.25 -14.11
CA ARG A 149 3.32 -7.47 -15.04
C ARG A 149 3.24 -6.63 -16.31
N GLN A 150 2.06 -6.10 -16.64
CA GLN A 150 1.80 -5.38 -17.89
C GLN A 150 1.04 -4.10 -17.55
N THR A 151 1.77 -3.13 -16.99
CA THR A 151 1.16 -1.90 -16.54
C THR A 151 1.24 -0.78 -17.57
N SER A 152 0.15 -0.04 -17.73
CA SER A 152 0.03 1.17 -18.56
C SER A 152 0.21 2.45 -17.75
N VAL A 153 0.30 2.32 -16.42
CA VAL A 153 0.43 3.40 -15.44
C VAL A 153 1.52 3.03 -14.44
N ASN A 154 2.15 4.02 -13.83
CA ASN A 154 3.23 3.77 -12.88
C ASN A 154 2.66 3.12 -11.60
N ARG A 155 3.19 1.95 -11.18
CA ARG A 155 2.67 1.18 -10.02
C ARG A 155 3.80 0.59 -9.16
N PRO A 156 3.50 0.26 -7.88
CA PRO A 156 4.40 -0.51 -7.04
C PRO A 156 4.68 -1.91 -7.62
N GLU A 157 5.88 -2.43 -7.34
CA GLU A 157 6.26 -3.81 -7.68
C GLU A 157 5.28 -4.85 -7.15
N LYS A 158 4.67 -4.63 -5.99
CA LYS A 158 3.62 -5.51 -5.48
C LYS A 158 2.74 -4.75 -4.50
N GLU A 159 1.52 -5.23 -4.33
CA GLU A 159 0.56 -4.68 -3.37
C GLU A 159 -0.10 -5.81 -2.59
N LEU A 160 -0.15 -5.67 -1.27
CA LEU A 160 -0.90 -6.57 -0.39
C LEU A 160 -2.40 -6.48 -0.73
N LYS A 161 -3.02 -7.62 -1.07
CA LYS A 161 -4.46 -7.72 -1.38
C LYS A 161 -5.25 -8.60 -0.41
N GLY A 162 -4.56 -9.40 0.40
CA GLY A 162 -5.20 -10.19 1.44
C GLY A 162 -4.19 -10.72 2.45
N PHE A 163 -4.66 -10.99 3.66
CA PHE A 163 -3.89 -11.74 4.64
C PHE A 163 -4.83 -12.57 5.52
N ALA A 164 -4.33 -13.67 6.04
CA ALA A 164 -5.07 -14.55 6.93
C ALA A 164 -4.13 -15.08 8.01
N LYS A 165 -4.61 -15.09 9.26
CA LYS A 165 -3.87 -15.65 10.38
C LYS A 165 -4.44 -17.01 10.76
N VAL A 166 -3.60 -18.03 10.82
CA VAL A 166 -4.00 -19.39 11.21
C VAL A 166 -3.18 -19.86 12.40
N SER A 167 -3.81 -20.66 13.27
CA SER A 167 -3.11 -21.39 14.32
C SER A 167 -2.85 -22.81 13.86
N LEU A 168 -1.67 -23.34 14.11
CA LEU A 168 -1.26 -24.68 13.71
C LEU A 168 -0.51 -25.39 14.84
N GLU A 169 -0.95 -26.59 15.18
CA GLU A 169 -0.19 -27.53 16.01
C GLU A 169 1.02 -28.09 15.25
N PRO A 170 2.07 -28.61 15.93
CA PRO A 170 3.21 -29.25 15.26
C PRO A 170 2.76 -30.32 14.26
N GLY A 171 3.21 -30.22 13.02
CA GLY A 171 2.84 -31.14 11.93
C GLY A 171 1.48 -30.90 11.29
N GLU A 172 0.63 -30.02 11.84
CA GLU A 172 -0.68 -29.69 11.27
C GLU A 172 -0.54 -28.94 9.94
N GLU A 173 -1.42 -29.26 8.98
CA GLU A 173 -1.53 -28.59 7.68
C GLU A 173 -2.94 -28.01 7.50
N LYS A 174 -3.03 -26.76 7.04
CA LYS A 174 -4.29 -26.10 6.68
C LYS A 174 -4.24 -25.55 5.26
N THR A 175 -5.40 -25.49 4.61
CA THR A 175 -5.58 -24.77 3.35
C THR A 175 -6.19 -23.40 3.66
N VAL A 176 -5.55 -22.35 3.17
CA VAL A 176 -6.02 -20.96 3.29
C VAL A 176 -6.51 -20.51 1.92
N SER A 177 -7.68 -19.86 1.89
CA SER A 177 -8.29 -19.34 0.67
C SER A 177 -8.43 -17.82 0.75
N PHE A 178 -8.11 -17.15 -0.34
CA PHE A 178 -8.31 -15.72 -0.55
C PHE A 178 -9.24 -15.50 -1.72
N THR A 179 -10.01 -14.43 -1.65
CA THR A 179 -10.94 -14.01 -2.69
C THR A 179 -10.44 -12.69 -3.26
N LEU A 180 -10.11 -12.68 -4.54
CA LEU A 180 -9.70 -11.49 -5.27
C LEU A 180 -10.82 -11.08 -6.23
N ASP A 181 -11.28 -9.85 -6.09
CA ASP A 181 -12.32 -9.23 -6.90
C ASP A 181 -11.71 -8.20 -7.87
N LYS A 182 -12.59 -7.47 -8.60
CA LYS A 182 -12.17 -6.36 -9.46
C LYS A 182 -11.22 -5.37 -8.79
N ARG A 183 -11.43 -5.02 -7.51
CA ARG A 183 -10.60 -4.06 -6.77
C ARG A 183 -9.20 -4.59 -6.52
N SER A 184 -9.04 -5.90 -6.45
CA SER A 184 -7.75 -6.55 -6.26
C SER A 184 -6.82 -6.39 -7.47
N PHE A 185 -7.40 -6.27 -8.67
CA PHE A 185 -6.68 -6.09 -9.94
C PHE A 185 -6.87 -4.68 -10.53
N ALA A 186 -7.55 -3.79 -9.81
CA ALA A 186 -7.96 -2.51 -10.31
C ALA A 186 -6.77 -1.61 -10.69
N ASN A 187 -6.66 -1.36 -11.99
CA ASN A 187 -5.88 -0.29 -12.60
C ASN A 187 -6.82 0.87 -12.88
N TYR A 188 -7.06 1.74 -11.89
CA TYR A 188 -7.90 2.89 -12.17
C TYR A 188 -7.49 4.19 -11.50
N TYR A 189 -7.71 5.24 -12.28
CA TYR A 189 -8.00 6.57 -11.78
C TYR A 189 -9.34 6.52 -11.05
N ASP A 190 -9.34 7.01 -9.81
CA ASP A 190 -10.54 7.24 -9.04
C ASP A 190 -10.82 8.74 -8.90
N ARG A 191 -11.89 9.09 -8.18
CA ARG A 191 -12.34 10.47 -7.98
C ARG A 191 -11.35 11.36 -7.21
N ASN A 192 -10.32 10.79 -6.59
CA ASN A 192 -9.24 11.49 -5.92
C ASN A 192 -7.99 11.64 -6.80
N THR A 193 -7.96 11.01 -7.97
CA THR A 193 -6.89 11.22 -8.96
C THR A 193 -6.78 12.71 -9.25
N ALA A 194 -5.56 13.22 -9.13
CA ALA A 194 -5.28 14.61 -9.44
C ALA A 194 -5.39 14.83 -10.95
N LEU A 195 -6.01 15.93 -11.36
CA LEU A 195 -6.15 16.28 -12.78
C LEU A 195 -4.78 16.33 -13.48
N GLY A 196 -3.74 16.81 -12.80
CA GLY A 196 -2.38 16.81 -13.34
C GLY A 196 -1.82 15.42 -13.68
N GLU A 197 -2.22 14.37 -12.95
CA GLU A 197 -1.82 13.00 -13.26
C GLU A 197 -2.45 12.53 -14.58
N LEU A 198 -3.72 12.84 -14.80
CA LEU A 198 -4.42 12.52 -16.04
C LEU A 198 -3.87 13.31 -17.23
N LEU A 199 -3.50 14.58 -17.01
CA LEU A 199 -2.94 15.40 -18.06
C LEU A 199 -1.53 14.95 -18.47
N SER A 200 -0.81 14.25 -17.58
CA SER A 200 0.53 13.72 -17.85
C SER A 200 0.54 12.43 -18.68
N ASN A 201 -0.60 11.76 -18.85
CA ASN A 201 -0.72 10.53 -19.61
C ASN A 201 -1.43 10.77 -20.97
N PRO A 202 -0.80 10.48 -22.12
CA PRO A 202 -1.38 10.72 -23.44
C PRO A 202 -2.72 10.00 -23.69
N LYS A 203 -2.93 8.81 -23.11
CA LYS A 203 -4.17 8.03 -23.28
C LYS A 203 -5.33 8.66 -22.53
N THR A 204 -5.10 9.17 -21.32
CA THR A 204 -6.11 9.89 -20.54
C THR A 204 -6.37 11.28 -21.07
N MET A 205 -5.35 11.96 -21.59
CA MET A 205 -5.49 13.23 -22.30
C MET A 205 -6.46 13.13 -23.48
N ALA A 206 -6.39 12.05 -24.26
CA ALA A 206 -7.32 11.81 -25.36
C ALA A 206 -8.77 11.68 -24.90
N VAL A 207 -9.01 11.01 -23.76
CA VAL A 207 -10.35 10.88 -23.15
C VAL A 207 -10.84 12.21 -22.60
N LEU A 208 -9.98 12.96 -21.90
CA LEU A 208 -10.31 14.29 -21.38
C LEU A 208 -10.65 15.28 -22.52
N GLY A 209 -9.92 15.22 -23.64
CA GLY A 209 -10.16 16.07 -24.80
C GLY A 209 -11.50 15.81 -25.52
N GLN A 210 -12.11 14.65 -25.31
CA GLN A 210 -13.43 14.32 -25.86
C GLN A 210 -14.58 14.93 -25.04
N LEU A 211 -14.32 15.37 -23.80
CA LEU A 211 -15.31 15.99 -22.93
C LEU A 211 -15.26 17.51 -23.10
N GLN A 212 -16.11 18.02 -23.99
CA GLN A 212 -16.34 19.45 -24.14
C GLN A 212 -16.84 20.05 -22.81
N GLY A 213 -16.21 21.14 -22.34
CA GLY A 213 -16.65 21.87 -21.12
C GLY A 213 -16.02 21.42 -19.81
N PHE A 214 -15.06 20.49 -19.82
CA PHE A 214 -14.34 20.04 -18.61
C PHE A 214 -13.30 21.06 -18.10
N ALA A 215 -12.90 22.04 -18.92
CA ALA A 215 -12.02 23.11 -18.46
C ALA A 215 -12.76 23.95 -17.39
N PRO A 216 -12.16 24.17 -16.20
CA PRO A 216 -12.77 25.00 -15.17
C PRO A 216 -13.08 26.38 -15.75
N GLN A 217 -14.37 26.72 -15.79
CA GLN A 217 -14.86 28.01 -16.22
C GLN A 217 -14.70 28.98 -15.03
N GLY A 218 -13.55 29.64 -14.96
CA GLY A 218 -13.24 30.63 -13.93
C GLY A 218 -12.97 31.99 -14.55
N ASN A 219 -13.93 32.92 -14.44
CA ASN A 219 -13.65 34.35 -14.56
C ASN A 219 -12.84 34.78 -13.32
N ALA A 220 -11.54 34.47 -13.31
CA ALA A 220 -10.60 35.01 -12.34
C ALA A 220 -9.42 35.67 -13.06
N HIS A 221 -9.74 36.52 -14.04
CA HIS A 221 -8.82 37.58 -14.42
C HIS A 221 -8.90 38.69 -13.36
N SER A 222 -8.29 38.43 -12.20
CA SER A 222 -7.70 39.51 -11.41
C SER A 222 -6.20 39.45 -11.62
N ASP A 223 -5.55 40.60 -11.71
CA ASP A 223 -4.09 40.73 -11.89
C ASP A 223 -3.27 40.09 -10.74
N ALA A 224 -3.93 39.47 -9.76
CA ALA A 224 -3.36 38.82 -8.59
C ALA A 224 -3.14 37.31 -8.75
N VAL A 225 -3.65 36.67 -9.81
CA VAL A 225 -3.47 35.22 -10.03
C VAL A 225 -2.63 34.95 -11.28
N SER A 226 -1.37 34.58 -11.10
CA SER A 226 -0.49 34.25 -12.23
C SER A 226 -0.93 32.94 -12.91
N SER A 227 -0.64 32.84 -14.20
CA SER A 227 -0.84 31.62 -15.01
C SER A 227 -0.15 30.39 -14.40
N GLU A 228 0.98 30.58 -13.73
CA GLU A 228 1.70 29.54 -12.98
C GLU A 228 0.94 29.09 -11.73
N MET A 229 0.30 30.01 -11.00
CA MET A 229 -0.54 29.65 -9.84
C MET A 229 -1.80 28.89 -10.28
N ILE A 230 -2.42 29.28 -11.39
CA ILE A 230 -3.58 28.56 -11.96
C ILE A 230 -3.16 27.15 -12.39
N GLN A 231 -2.03 27.00 -13.08
CA GLN A 231 -1.50 25.69 -13.48
C GLN A 231 -1.12 24.82 -12.27
N ALA A 232 -0.47 25.41 -11.26
CA ALA A 232 -0.11 24.71 -10.03
C ALA A 232 -1.36 24.24 -9.27
N SER A 233 -2.39 25.07 -9.16
CA SER A 233 -3.68 24.68 -8.57
C SER A 233 -4.31 23.53 -9.36
N MET A 234 -4.42 23.63 -10.69
CA MET A 234 -5.04 22.60 -11.52
C MET A 234 -4.31 21.26 -11.48
N ARG A 235 -2.99 21.27 -11.28
CA ARG A 235 -2.18 20.04 -11.20
C ARG A 235 -2.62 19.12 -10.05
N TYR A 236 -3.02 19.67 -8.92
CA TYR A 236 -3.33 18.90 -7.70
C TYR A 236 -4.82 18.80 -7.39
N ILE A 237 -5.70 19.37 -8.23
CA ILE A 237 -7.15 19.28 -8.03
C ILE A 237 -7.60 17.82 -8.25
N PRO A 238 -8.17 17.14 -7.23
CA PRO A 238 -8.75 15.82 -7.44
C PRO A 238 -10.00 15.93 -8.31
N LEU A 239 -10.24 14.94 -9.17
CA LEU A 239 -11.38 14.95 -10.11
C LEU A 239 -12.73 15.28 -9.45
N ARG A 240 -13.00 14.78 -8.23
CA ARG A 240 -14.23 15.09 -7.47
C ARG A 240 -14.40 16.57 -7.16
N ALA A 241 -13.30 17.29 -6.95
CA ALA A 241 -13.33 18.69 -6.57
C ALA A 241 -13.70 19.58 -7.76
N LEU A 242 -13.68 19.08 -9.00
CA LEU A 242 -14.09 19.82 -10.18
C LEU A 242 -15.60 19.98 -10.30
N ILE A 243 -16.40 19.09 -9.70
CA ILE A 243 -17.88 19.14 -9.74
C ILE A 243 -18.41 20.55 -9.41
N PRO A 244 -18.08 21.16 -8.25
CA PRO A 244 -18.56 22.51 -7.93
C PRO A 244 -18.01 23.62 -8.85
N PHE A 245 -16.85 23.43 -9.48
CA PHE A 245 -16.21 24.45 -10.33
C PHE A 245 -16.67 24.43 -11.79
N THR A 246 -17.44 23.42 -12.20
CA THR A 246 -17.89 23.26 -13.58
C THR A 246 -19.27 23.86 -13.85
N GLY A 247 -19.88 24.54 -12.85
CA GLY A 247 -21.19 25.17 -13.01
C GLY A 247 -22.32 24.19 -13.39
N GLY A 248 -22.18 22.91 -13.04
CA GLY A 248 -23.11 21.84 -13.41
C GLY A 248 -22.73 21.06 -14.67
N ALA A 249 -21.65 21.42 -15.37
CA ALA A 249 -21.19 20.67 -16.55
C ALA A 249 -20.58 19.30 -16.19
N LEU A 250 -20.01 19.13 -14.99
CA LEU A 250 -19.57 17.85 -14.46
C LEU A 250 -20.48 17.42 -13.30
N THR A 251 -21.40 16.50 -13.57
CA THR A 251 -22.25 15.86 -12.55
C THR A 251 -21.57 14.62 -11.97
N GLU A 252 -22.10 14.07 -10.87
CA GLU A 252 -21.61 12.79 -10.30
C GLU A 252 -21.75 11.63 -11.30
N GLU A 253 -22.81 11.63 -12.12
CA GLU A 253 -23.02 10.65 -13.19
C GLU A 253 -21.99 10.81 -14.30
N LEU A 254 -21.72 12.04 -14.74
CA LEU A 254 -20.74 12.33 -15.77
C LEU A 254 -19.31 12.05 -15.29
N LEU A 255 -19.01 12.33 -14.01
CA LEU A 255 -17.74 11.96 -13.39
C LEU A 255 -17.56 10.43 -13.38
N SER A 256 -18.61 9.68 -13.06
CA SER A 256 -18.57 8.21 -13.08
C SER A 256 -18.31 7.68 -14.51
N GLN A 257 -18.94 8.29 -15.52
CA GLN A 257 -18.70 7.97 -16.93
C GLN A 257 -17.28 8.35 -17.38
N LEU A 258 -16.79 9.52 -16.99
CA LEU A 258 -15.42 9.96 -17.25
C LEU A 258 -14.41 8.98 -16.65
N LEU A 259 -14.58 8.61 -15.38
CA LEU A 259 -13.72 7.62 -14.74
C LEU A 259 -13.77 6.28 -15.49
N ALA A 260 -14.95 5.82 -15.91
CA ALA A 260 -15.06 4.61 -16.72
C ALA A 260 -14.29 4.71 -18.05
N GLY A 261 -14.40 5.84 -18.76
CA GLY A 261 -13.66 6.11 -20.00
C GLY A 261 -12.16 6.19 -19.81
N LEU A 262 -11.69 6.90 -18.79
CA LEU A 262 -10.28 7.01 -18.43
C LEU A 262 -9.68 5.64 -18.14
N ASN A 263 -10.41 4.83 -17.36
CA ASN A 263 -9.97 3.49 -16.96
C ASN A 263 -10.07 2.47 -18.08
N ALA A 264 -10.96 2.65 -19.06
CA ALA A 264 -11.00 1.85 -20.27
C ALA A 264 -9.82 2.17 -21.19
N ALA A 265 -9.45 3.46 -21.32
CA ALA A 265 -8.36 3.88 -22.19
C ALA A 265 -6.97 3.40 -21.73
N VAL A 266 -6.80 3.15 -20.43
CA VAL A 266 -5.53 2.64 -19.88
C VAL A 266 -5.51 1.11 -19.70
N ARG A 267 -6.54 0.38 -20.15
CA ARG A 267 -6.45 -1.07 -20.34
C ARG A 267 -5.73 -1.40 -21.64
#